data_AF-A0A7L4QPR0-F1
#
_entry.id   AF-A0A7L4QPR0-F1
#
_cell.length_a   1.000
_cell.length_b   1.000
_cell.length_c   1.000
_cell.angle_alpha   90.00
_cell.angle_beta   90.00
_cell.angle_gamma   90.00
#
_symmetry.space_group_name_H-M   'P 1'
#
loop_
_entity.id
_entity.type
_entity.pdbx_description
1 polymer ?
#
loop_
_entity_poly.entity_id
_entity_poly.type
_entity_poly.pdbx_seq_one_letter_code
_entity_poly.pdbx_strand_id
1 'polypeptide(L)'
;MKAYIKVIYSSEGASPGEVEKAFTEIGFLRLKGSSVFEIDVSEETELSEKLDKLHDALRGLEVRYMSSIQVPEEAPSTEVPSYRQRLEKWRAIGIDVDYLMEALERNIDDFRERAKEIWVAQIDRIADEREREMAELEAKKKLEDAREGILREVEMEGRSFHELVNTIDIDSEILSDILDDLVEKGRIKAEQKGRHVIFVLT
;
A
#
# COMPACT_ATOMS: atom_id res chain seq x y z
N MET A 1 28.90 1.30 29.39
CA MET A 1 29.40 1.36 27.99
C MET A 1 28.65 0.30 27.22
N LYS A 2 28.18 0.62 26.02
CA LYS A 2 27.45 -0.34 25.21
C LYS A 2 28.36 -1.00 24.19
N ALA A 3 28.23 -2.32 24.07
CA ALA A 3 28.85 -3.09 23.02
C ALA A 3 27.79 -3.82 22.21
N TYR A 4 28.03 -3.94 20.91
CA TYR A 4 27.12 -4.54 19.94
C TYR A 4 27.80 -5.73 19.28
N ILE A 5 27.07 -6.82 19.12
CA ILE A 5 27.55 -8.01 18.42
C ILE A 5 26.59 -8.32 17.29
N LYS A 6 27.09 -8.26 16.06
CA LYS A 6 26.38 -8.69 14.87
C LYS A 6 26.64 -10.16 14.63
N VAL A 7 25.57 -10.92 14.50
CA VAL A 7 25.63 -12.35 14.18
C VAL A 7 25.37 -12.57 12.70
N ILE A 8 26.23 -13.36 12.07
CA ILE A 8 26.11 -13.83 10.70
C ILE A 8 25.80 -15.33 10.76
N TYR A 9 24.55 -15.67 10.48
CA TYR A 9 24.06 -17.05 10.45
C TYR A 9 24.51 -17.74 9.16
N SER A 10 24.86 -19.01 9.27
CA SER A 10 25.11 -19.91 8.13
C SER A 10 23.93 -20.87 7.99
N SER A 11 23.67 -21.36 6.78
CA SER A 11 22.60 -22.34 6.53
C SER A 11 22.90 -23.75 7.07
N GLU A 12 24.15 -24.01 7.44
CA GLU A 12 24.62 -25.30 8.00
C GLU A 12 24.73 -25.26 9.54
N GLY A 13 24.69 -24.06 10.14
CA GLY A 13 24.85 -23.85 11.58
C GLY A 13 23.56 -23.91 12.40
N ALA A 14 23.71 -23.61 13.69
CA ALA A 14 22.61 -23.65 14.66
C ALA A 14 21.50 -22.65 14.34
N SER A 15 20.29 -22.97 14.76
CA SER A 15 19.12 -22.14 14.49
C SER A 15 19.20 -20.79 15.22
N PRO A 16 18.57 -19.72 14.69
CA PRO A 16 18.59 -18.40 15.32
C PRO A 16 18.11 -18.41 16.79
N GLY A 17 17.19 -19.31 17.13
CA GLY A 17 16.68 -19.47 18.50
C GLY A 17 17.68 -20.12 19.47
N GLU A 18 18.53 -21.03 19.01
CA GLU A 18 19.60 -21.64 19.83
C GLU A 18 20.71 -20.64 20.10
N VAL A 19 21.06 -19.86 19.07
CA VAL A 19 22.04 -18.77 19.19
C VAL A 19 21.51 -17.69 20.13
N GLU A 20 20.24 -17.30 20.02
CA GLU A 20 19.63 -16.30 20.89
C GLU A 20 19.65 -16.73 22.37
N LYS A 21 19.46 -18.01 22.67
CA LYS A 21 19.59 -18.54 24.04
C LYS A 21 21.01 -18.37 24.58
N ALA A 22 22.02 -18.76 23.79
CA ALA A 22 23.43 -18.61 24.19
C ALA A 22 23.80 -17.15 24.48
N PHE A 23 23.33 -16.21 23.66
CA PHE A 23 23.52 -14.78 23.89
C PHE A 23 22.78 -14.28 25.16
N THR A 24 21.53 -14.70 25.35
CA THR A 24 20.71 -14.28 26.49
C THR A 24 21.27 -14.78 27.82
N GLU A 25 21.78 -16.02 27.87
CA GLU A 25 22.39 -16.60 29.09
C GLU A 25 23.62 -15.83 29.57
N ILE A 26 24.32 -15.15 28.66
CA ILE A 26 25.51 -14.33 28.94
C ILE A 26 25.13 -12.86 29.24
N GLY A 27 23.85 -12.52 29.07
CA GLY A 27 23.31 -11.19 29.35
C GLY A 27 23.25 -10.25 28.15
N PHE A 28 23.41 -10.76 26.93
CA PHE A 28 23.16 -9.99 25.72
C PHE A 28 21.66 -9.93 25.41
N LEU A 29 21.18 -8.77 24.98
CA LEU A 29 19.80 -8.53 24.59
C LEU A 29 19.70 -8.38 23.07
N ARG A 30 18.77 -9.10 22.46
CA ARG A 30 18.53 -9.00 21.02
C ARG A 30 17.79 -7.71 20.68
N LEU A 31 18.30 -6.96 19.69
CA LEU A 31 17.56 -5.83 19.11
C LEU A 31 16.42 -6.36 18.24
N LYS A 32 15.18 -5.96 18.57
CA LYS A 32 13.95 -6.46 17.94
C LYS A 32 14.03 -6.36 16.41
N GLY A 33 13.84 -7.50 15.73
CA GLY A 33 13.82 -7.56 14.27
C GLY A 33 15.21 -7.58 13.60
N SER A 34 16.29 -7.86 14.35
CA SER A 34 17.65 -7.89 13.81
C SER A 34 18.46 -9.10 14.26
N SER A 35 19.64 -9.30 13.66
CA SER A 35 20.68 -10.25 14.11
C SER A 35 21.73 -9.59 14.99
N VAL A 36 21.42 -8.41 15.57
CA VAL A 36 22.31 -7.64 16.43
C VAL A 36 21.89 -7.81 17.89
N PHE A 37 22.89 -8.05 18.74
CA PHE A 37 22.75 -8.18 20.18
C PHE A 37 23.50 -7.05 20.87
N GLU A 38 22.94 -6.48 21.94
CA GLU A 38 23.56 -5.43 22.74
C GLU A 38 23.82 -5.88 24.17
N ILE A 39 24.86 -5.31 24.79
CA ILE A 39 25.15 -5.48 26.21
C ILE A 39 25.67 -4.18 26.81
N ASP A 40 25.26 -3.89 28.05
CA ASP A 40 25.85 -2.82 28.86
C ASP A 40 26.94 -3.42 29.76
N VAL A 41 28.13 -2.82 29.69
CA VAL A 41 29.34 -3.22 30.43
C VAL A 41 29.96 -2.00 31.07
N SER A 42 30.45 -2.12 32.30
CA SER A 42 31.01 -0.97 33.02
C SER A 42 32.42 -0.62 32.54
N GLU A 43 33.21 -1.64 32.17
CA GLU A 43 34.61 -1.52 31.76
C GLU A 43 34.96 -2.51 30.63
N GLU A 44 36.06 -2.26 29.91
CA GLU A 44 36.51 -3.07 28.77
C GLU A 44 36.91 -4.50 29.20
N THR A 45 37.44 -4.67 30.41
CA THR A 45 37.76 -5.98 30.99
C THR A 45 36.52 -6.87 31.12
N GLU A 46 35.39 -6.30 31.57
CA GLU A 46 34.11 -7.00 31.68
C GLU A 46 33.59 -7.43 30.31
N LEU A 47 33.80 -6.60 29.28
CA LEU A 47 33.46 -6.94 27.90
C LEU A 47 34.28 -8.13 27.39
N SER A 48 35.59 -8.14 27.64
CA SER A 48 36.47 -9.24 27.24
C SER A 48 36.03 -10.57 27.86
N GLU A 49 35.76 -10.59 29.17
CA GLU A 49 35.30 -11.81 29.86
C GLU A 49 33.97 -12.34 29.30
N LYS A 50 33.04 -11.44 28.95
CA LYS A 50 31.76 -11.82 28.34
C LYS A 50 31.92 -12.29 26.91
N LEU A 51 32.86 -11.72 26.15
CA LEU A 51 33.21 -12.18 24.80
C LEU A 51 33.85 -13.57 24.82
N ASP A 52 34.70 -13.86 25.81
CA ASP A 52 35.31 -15.19 25.97
C ASP A 52 34.24 -16.25 26.29
N LYS A 53 33.33 -15.96 27.23
CA LYS A 53 32.18 -16.82 27.53
C LYS A 53 31.28 -17.03 26.32
N LEU A 54 31.07 -15.98 25.53
CA LEU A 54 30.29 -16.06 24.30
C LEU A 54 30.98 -16.93 23.26
N HIS A 55 32.29 -16.81 23.11
CA HIS A 55 33.06 -17.64 22.20
C HIS A 55 32.99 -19.13 22.57
N ASP A 56 33.03 -19.45 23.87
CA ASP A 56 32.84 -20.81 24.36
C ASP A 56 31.41 -21.31 24.13
N ALA A 57 30.38 -20.48 24.36
CA ALA A 57 28.97 -20.85 24.18
C ALA A 57 28.58 -21.02 22.71
N LEU A 58 29.25 -20.31 21.79
CA LEU A 58 29.04 -20.43 20.34
C LEU A 58 29.89 -21.54 19.71
N ARG A 59 30.81 -22.16 20.46
CA ARG A 59 31.66 -23.23 19.98
C ARG A 59 30.81 -24.43 19.56
N GLY A 60 30.93 -24.83 18.30
CA GLY A 60 30.17 -25.95 17.73
C GLY A 60 28.80 -25.57 17.14
N LEU A 61 28.41 -24.28 17.18
CA LEU A 61 27.18 -23.79 16.55
C LEU A 61 27.39 -23.28 15.11
N GLU A 62 28.64 -23.26 14.61
CA GLU A 62 29.03 -22.81 13.27
C GLU A 62 28.52 -21.40 12.89
N VAL A 63 28.57 -20.49 13.87
CA VAL A 63 28.15 -19.10 13.73
C VAL A 63 29.37 -18.18 13.69
N ARG A 64 29.32 -17.15 12.82
CA ARG A 64 30.30 -16.06 12.82
C ARG A 64 29.70 -14.83 13.47
N TYR A 65 30.46 -14.13 14.32
CA TYR A 65 30.04 -12.86 14.89
C TYR A 65 31.10 -11.78 14.72
N MET A 66 30.67 -10.52 14.75
CA MET A 66 31.52 -9.34 14.73
C MET A 66 31.14 -8.44 15.91
N SER A 67 32.09 -8.13 16.78
CA SER A 67 31.92 -7.16 17.86
C SER A 67 32.22 -5.74 17.37
N SER A 68 31.43 -4.77 17.84
CA SER A 68 31.61 -3.35 17.58
C SER A 68 31.18 -2.54 18.80
N ILE A 69 31.90 -1.46 19.08
CA ILE A 69 31.53 -0.48 20.13
C ILE A 69 30.50 0.53 19.57
N GLN A 70 30.42 0.65 18.25
CA GLN A 70 29.42 1.47 17.55
C GLN A 70 28.21 0.62 17.14
N VAL A 71 27.01 1.22 17.18
CA VAL A 71 25.78 0.60 16.67
C VAL A 71 26.00 0.23 15.19
N PRO A 72 25.92 -1.06 14.81
CA PRO A 72 26.06 -1.46 13.41
C PRO A 72 24.99 -0.79 12.55
N GLU A 73 25.34 -0.38 11.33
CA GLU A 73 24.46 0.35 10.39
C GLU A 73 23.17 -0.43 10.02
N GLU A 74 23.18 -1.76 10.22
CA GLU A 74 22.04 -2.67 10.02
C GLU A 74 21.17 -2.90 11.27
N ALA A 75 21.51 -2.30 12.42
CA ALA A 75 20.63 -2.32 13.57
C ALA A 75 19.38 -1.48 13.23
N PRO A 76 18.14 -1.99 13.45
CA PRO A 76 16.95 -1.18 13.32
C PRO A 76 17.13 -0.01 14.27
N SER A 77 17.20 1.19 13.70
CA SER A 77 17.39 2.44 14.43
C SER A 77 16.40 2.49 15.59
N THR A 78 16.89 2.27 16.81
CA THR A 78 16.14 2.43 18.06
C THR A 78 15.87 3.90 18.36
N GLU A 79 16.36 4.81 17.51
CA GLU A 79 16.01 6.21 17.52
C GLU A 79 14.57 6.39 17.04
N VAL A 80 13.72 6.90 17.94
CA VAL A 80 12.43 7.48 17.56
C VAL A 80 12.73 8.48 16.43
N PRO A 81 12.15 8.29 15.23
CA PRO A 81 12.50 9.14 14.10
C PRO A 81 12.29 10.60 14.47
N SER A 82 13.31 11.41 14.21
CA SER A 82 13.27 12.85 14.45
C SER A 82 12.02 13.44 13.79
N TYR A 83 11.52 14.57 14.30
CA TYR A 83 10.35 15.20 13.70
C TYR A 83 10.58 15.53 12.21
N ARG A 84 11.83 15.82 11.81
CA ARG A 84 12.24 16.01 10.41
C ARG A 84 12.07 14.74 9.57
N GLN A 85 12.53 13.59 10.06
CA GLN A 85 12.32 12.31 9.38
C GLN A 85 10.83 11.93 9.27
N ARG A 86 10.01 12.33 10.25
CA ARG A 86 8.56 12.12 10.18
C ARG A 86 7.89 13.03 9.15
N LEU A 87 8.28 14.31 9.11
CA LEU A 87 7.78 15.25 8.11
C LEU A 87 8.23 14.85 6.70
N GLU A 88 9.44 14.32 6.52
CA GLU A 88 9.90 13.90 5.19
C GLU A 88 9.02 12.81 4.57
N LYS A 89 8.39 11.95 5.38
CA LYS A 89 7.38 10.99 4.90
C LYS A 89 6.14 11.69 4.34
N TRP A 90 5.84 12.90 4.80
CA TRP A 90 4.73 13.70 4.29
C TRP A 90 5.07 14.31 2.91
N ARG A 91 6.36 14.58 2.64
CA ARG A 91 6.80 14.98 1.29
C ARG A 91 6.42 13.94 0.24
N ALA A 92 6.54 12.65 0.58
CA ALA A 92 6.20 11.55 -0.32
C ALA A 92 4.71 11.48 -0.71
N ILE A 93 3.82 12.07 0.08
CA ILE A 93 2.38 12.17 -0.22
C ILE A 93 1.99 13.55 -0.78
N GLY A 94 2.98 14.34 -1.22
CA GLY A 94 2.77 15.63 -1.87
C GLY A 94 2.51 16.80 -0.90
N ILE A 95 2.83 16.65 0.38
CA ILE A 95 2.75 17.74 1.36
C ILE A 95 4.03 18.57 1.30
N ASP A 96 3.88 19.90 1.28
CA ASP A 96 5.02 20.82 1.37
C ASP A 96 5.60 20.83 2.80
N VAL A 97 6.68 20.08 2.96
CA VAL A 97 7.41 19.96 4.22
C VAL A 97 8.17 21.22 4.56
N ASP A 98 8.67 21.96 3.57
CA ASP A 98 9.48 23.15 3.79
C ASP A 98 8.61 24.27 4.39
N TYR A 99 7.39 24.41 3.88
CA TYR A 99 6.36 25.29 4.46
C TYR A 99 5.99 24.92 5.91
N LEU A 100 5.86 23.62 6.19
CA LEU A 100 5.56 23.14 7.55
C LEU A 100 6.75 23.30 8.51
N MET A 101 7.99 23.16 8.03
CA MET A 101 9.18 23.41 8.83
C MET A 101 9.30 24.90 9.20
N GLU A 102 9.03 25.81 8.26
CA GLU A 102 8.99 27.25 8.54
C GLU A 102 7.93 27.58 9.60
N ALA A 103 6.74 26.97 9.50
CA ALA A 103 5.69 27.13 10.51
C ALA A 103 6.13 26.61 11.88
N LEU A 104 6.82 25.46 11.93
CA LEU A 104 7.30 24.85 13.17
C LEU A 104 8.40 25.71 13.85
N GLU A 105 9.28 26.32 13.07
CA GLU A 105 10.32 27.23 13.56
C GLU A 105 9.73 28.53 14.13
N ARG A 106 8.60 28.98 13.58
CA ARG A 106 7.91 30.20 14.01
C ARG A 106 7.03 29.98 15.23
N ASN A 107 6.11 29.01 15.18
CA ASN A 107 5.13 28.73 16.22
C ASN A 107 4.53 27.32 16.08
N ILE A 108 4.56 26.54 17.17
CA ILE A 108 4.00 25.18 17.22
C ILE A 108 2.49 25.15 16.91
N ASP A 109 1.73 26.16 17.34
CA ASP A 109 0.28 26.20 17.10
C ASP A 109 -0.04 26.54 15.64
N ASP A 110 0.75 27.41 14.99
CA ASP A 110 0.67 27.72 13.55
C ASP A 110 1.00 26.46 12.71
N PHE A 111 2.02 25.70 13.12
CA PHE A 111 2.30 24.40 12.51
C PHE A 111 1.12 23.44 12.61
N ARG A 112 0.48 23.33 13.79
CA ARG A 112 -0.66 22.42 14.00
C ARG A 112 -1.86 22.78 13.14
N GLU A 113 -2.18 24.07 13.06
CA GLU A 113 -3.30 24.57 12.28
C GLU A 113 -3.07 24.30 10.78
N ARG A 114 -1.90 24.68 10.25
CA ARG A 114 -1.55 24.46 8.84
C ARG A 114 -1.46 22.98 8.49
N ALA A 115 -0.86 22.16 9.35
CA ALA A 115 -0.79 20.72 9.13
C ALA A 115 -2.19 20.12 9.04
N LYS A 116 -3.13 20.55 9.89
CA LYS A 116 -4.52 20.10 9.84
C LYS A 116 -5.20 20.49 8.54
N GLU A 117 -5.07 21.73 8.10
CA GLU A 117 -5.67 22.20 6.84
C GLU A 117 -5.16 21.42 5.64
N ILE A 118 -3.84 21.21 5.56
CA ILE A 118 -3.21 20.43 4.48
C ILE A 118 -3.71 18.99 4.49
N TRP A 119 -3.79 18.37 5.67
CA TRP A 119 -4.27 17.00 5.81
C TRP A 119 -5.75 16.85 5.42
N VAL A 120 -6.60 17.80 5.78
CA VAL A 120 -8.01 17.82 5.34
C VAL A 120 -8.08 17.90 3.82
N ALA A 121 -7.37 18.84 3.20
CA ALA A 121 -7.35 18.99 1.75
C ALA A 121 -6.77 17.77 1.01
N GLN A 122 -5.86 17.02 1.64
CA GLN A 122 -5.35 15.77 1.08
C GLN A 122 -6.38 14.64 1.16
N ILE A 123 -7.10 14.53 2.28
CA ILE A 123 -8.17 13.55 2.45
C ILE A 123 -9.30 13.81 1.47
N ASP A 124 -9.72 15.07 1.31
CA ASP A 124 -10.77 15.47 0.37
C ASP A 124 -10.39 15.11 -1.07
N ARG A 125 -9.13 15.33 -1.47
CA ARG A 125 -8.65 14.91 -2.80
C ARG A 125 -8.74 13.40 -3.02
N ILE A 126 -8.34 12.60 -2.02
CA ILE A 126 -8.43 11.12 -2.12
C ILE A 126 -9.90 10.68 -2.19
N ALA A 127 -10.78 11.32 -1.41
CA ALA A 127 -12.21 11.04 -1.45
C ALA A 127 -12.81 11.36 -2.83
N ASP A 128 -12.50 12.53 -3.38
CA ASP A 128 -12.94 12.95 -4.71
C ASP A 128 -12.45 12.00 -5.82
N GLU A 129 -11.18 11.57 -5.76
CA GLU A 129 -10.63 10.58 -6.70
C GLU A 129 -11.40 9.26 -6.62
N ARG A 130 -11.68 8.79 -5.41
CA ARG A 130 -12.40 7.53 -5.20
C ARG A 130 -13.86 7.62 -5.64
N GLU A 131 -14.53 8.73 -5.37
CA GLU A 131 -15.91 8.96 -5.82
C GLU A 131 -16.01 8.99 -7.34
N ARG A 132 -15.05 9.63 -8.04
CA ARG A 132 -15.01 9.63 -9.50
C ARG A 132 -14.79 8.23 -10.07
N GLU A 133 -13.84 7.48 -9.52
CA GLU A 133 -13.59 6.09 -9.95
C GLU A 133 -14.85 5.22 -9.76
N MET A 134 -15.54 5.37 -8.63
CA MET A 134 -16.80 4.67 -8.37
C MET A 134 -17.89 5.09 -9.35
N ALA A 135 -18.05 6.39 -9.63
CA ALA A 135 -19.03 6.90 -10.58
C ALA A 135 -18.76 6.41 -12.00
N GLU A 136 -17.50 6.34 -12.43
CA GLU A 136 -17.10 5.79 -13.73
C GLU A 136 -17.41 4.29 -13.83
N LEU A 137 -17.13 3.52 -12.78
CA LEU A 137 -17.46 2.10 -12.72
C LEU A 137 -18.97 1.86 -12.73
N GLU A 138 -19.73 2.65 -11.97
CA GLU A 138 -21.19 2.58 -11.95
C GLU A 138 -21.80 2.97 -13.30
N ALA A 139 -21.30 4.01 -13.95
CA ALA A 139 -21.73 4.42 -15.29
C ALA A 139 -21.43 3.33 -16.32
N LYS A 140 -20.22 2.75 -16.28
CA LYS A 140 -19.84 1.64 -17.15
C LYS A 140 -20.73 0.42 -16.94
N LYS A 141 -20.99 0.06 -15.69
CA LYS A 141 -21.89 -1.04 -15.34
C LYS A 141 -23.31 -0.76 -15.81
N LYS A 142 -23.84 0.44 -15.61
CA LYS A 142 -25.18 0.83 -16.09
C LYS A 142 -25.28 0.68 -17.61
N LEU A 143 -24.25 1.10 -18.35
CA LEU A 143 -24.20 0.93 -19.81
C LEU A 143 -24.14 -0.55 -20.22
N GLU A 144 -23.38 -1.37 -19.51
CA GLU A 144 -23.29 -2.81 -19.75
C GLU A 144 -24.62 -3.53 -19.46
N ASP A 145 -25.25 -3.24 -18.31
CA ASP A 145 -26.56 -3.76 -17.92
C ASP A 145 -27.64 -3.36 -18.96
N ALA A 146 -27.62 -2.11 -19.43
CA ALA A 146 -28.53 -1.63 -20.46
C ALA A 146 -28.30 -2.37 -21.80
N ARG A 147 -27.05 -2.58 -22.18
CA ARG A 147 -26.69 -3.34 -23.39
C ARG A 147 -27.20 -4.77 -23.33
N GLU A 148 -27.03 -5.44 -22.20
CA GLU A 148 -27.59 -6.78 -22.00
C GLU A 148 -29.12 -6.77 -22.06
N GLY A 149 -29.77 -5.76 -21.46
CA GLY A 149 -31.21 -5.58 -21.53
C GLY A 149 -31.72 -5.46 -22.97
N ILE A 150 -31.06 -4.64 -23.80
CA ILE A 150 -31.37 -4.51 -25.24
C ILE A 150 -31.28 -5.87 -25.92
N LEU A 151 -30.17 -6.58 -25.74
CA LEU A 151 -29.97 -7.88 -26.40
C LEU A 151 -31.04 -8.89 -26.02
N ARG A 152 -31.44 -8.96 -24.74
CA ARG A 152 -32.51 -9.85 -24.27
C ARG A 152 -33.86 -9.50 -24.90
N GLU A 153 -34.22 -8.22 -24.93
CA GLU A 153 -35.49 -7.77 -25.53
C GLU A 153 -35.55 -8.02 -27.03
N VAL A 154 -34.43 -7.79 -27.72
CA VAL A 154 -34.28 -7.98 -29.16
C VAL A 154 -34.26 -9.48 -29.55
N GLU A 155 -33.79 -10.36 -28.65
CA GLU A 155 -33.77 -11.82 -28.85
C GLU A 155 -35.17 -12.42 -28.92
N MET A 156 -36.10 -11.91 -28.10
CA MET A 156 -37.41 -12.53 -27.94
C MET A 156 -38.30 -12.34 -29.17
N GLU A 157 -38.56 -11.10 -29.57
CA GLU A 157 -39.52 -10.80 -30.65
C GLU A 157 -39.03 -9.72 -31.63
N GLY A 158 -37.82 -9.20 -31.40
CA GLY A 158 -37.35 -7.95 -32.00
C GLY A 158 -38.11 -6.74 -31.43
N ARG A 159 -37.43 -5.60 -31.29
CA ARG A 159 -38.02 -4.38 -30.74
C ARG A 159 -37.69 -3.17 -31.60
N SER A 160 -38.63 -2.23 -31.69
CA SER A 160 -38.37 -0.91 -32.24
C SER A 160 -37.64 -0.01 -31.23
N PHE A 161 -37.00 1.04 -31.73
CA PHE A 161 -36.33 2.05 -30.89
C PHE A 161 -37.27 2.60 -29.80
N HIS A 162 -38.50 2.96 -30.17
CA HIS A 162 -39.48 3.54 -29.24
C HIS A 162 -39.92 2.54 -28.15
N GLU A 163 -39.94 1.25 -28.44
CA GLU A 163 -40.23 0.24 -27.42
C GLU A 163 -39.05 0.10 -26.45
N LEU A 164 -37.82 0.08 -26.97
CA LEU A 164 -36.61 0.01 -26.14
C LEU A 164 -36.46 1.22 -25.21
N VAL A 165 -36.79 2.43 -25.67
CA VAL A 165 -36.81 3.65 -24.81
C VAL A 165 -37.77 3.50 -23.63
N ASN A 166 -38.91 2.84 -23.82
CA ASN A 166 -39.90 2.67 -22.75
C ASN A 166 -39.56 1.51 -21.80
N THR A 167 -38.77 0.56 -22.26
CA THR A 167 -38.42 -0.64 -21.49
C THR A 167 -37.10 -0.50 -20.73
N ILE A 168 -36.15 0.29 -21.26
CA ILE A 168 -34.80 0.40 -20.72
C ILE A 168 -34.59 1.79 -20.15
N ASP A 169 -34.20 1.85 -18.87
CA ASP A 169 -33.99 3.10 -18.13
C ASP A 169 -32.65 3.78 -18.51
N ILE A 170 -32.56 4.22 -19.76
CA ILE A 170 -31.43 5.00 -20.30
C ILE A 170 -31.93 6.16 -21.17
N ASP A 171 -31.08 7.17 -21.30
CA ASP A 171 -31.35 8.29 -22.20
C ASP A 171 -31.42 7.83 -23.67
N SER A 172 -32.27 8.48 -24.46
CA SER A 172 -32.47 8.14 -25.86
C SER A 172 -31.23 8.34 -26.74
N GLU A 173 -30.38 9.33 -26.45
CA GLU A 173 -29.13 9.54 -27.17
C GLU A 173 -28.18 8.37 -26.91
N ILE A 174 -28.05 7.98 -25.64
CA ILE A 174 -27.24 6.83 -25.21
C ILE A 174 -27.76 5.52 -25.83
N LEU A 175 -29.08 5.33 -25.87
CA LEU A 175 -29.69 4.17 -26.52
C LEU A 175 -29.33 4.10 -28.00
N SER A 176 -29.37 5.24 -28.72
CA SER A 176 -29.00 5.32 -30.13
C SER A 176 -27.55 4.87 -30.33
N ASP A 177 -26.62 5.42 -29.56
CA ASP A 177 -25.20 5.09 -29.64
C ASP A 177 -24.94 3.60 -29.37
N ILE A 178 -25.63 3.01 -28.37
CA ILE A 178 -25.49 1.59 -28.05
C ILE A 178 -26.02 0.71 -29.20
N LEU A 179 -27.17 1.08 -29.79
CA LEU A 179 -27.75 0.34 -30.91
C LEU A 179 -26.85 0.40 -32.14
N ASP A 180 -26.32 1.58 -32.47
CA ASP A 180 -25.37 1.75 -33.57
C ASP A 180 -24.11 0.90 -33.37
N ASP A 181 -23.52 0.91 -32.17
CA ASP A 181 -22.35 0.07 -31.83
C ASP A 181 -22.68 -1.43 -31.88
N LEU A 182 -23.89 -1.84 -31.48
CA LEU A 182 -24.34 -3.24 -31.58
C LEU A 182 -24.57 -3.68 -33.04
N VAL A 183 -25.07 -2.79 -33.90
CA VAL A 183 -25.24 -3.04 -35.34
C VAL A 183 -23.88 -3.10 -36.03
N GLU A 184 -22.97 -2.17 -35.74
CA GLU A 184 -21.60 -2.15 -36.28
C GLU A 184 -20.83 -3.41 -35.89
N LYS A 185 -20.96 -3.86 -34.64
CA LYS A 185 -20.38 -5.12 -34.16
C LYS A 185 -21.10 -6.38 -34.66
N GLY A 186 -22.16 -6.24 -35.45
CA GLY A 186 -22.92 -7.35 -36.02
C GLY A 186 -23.63 -8.21 -34.96
N ARG A 187 -23.96 -7.64 -33.80
CA ARG A 187 -24.70 -8.34 -32.74
C ARG A 187 -26.21 -8.28 -32.98
N ILE A 188 -26.69 -7.21 -33.61
CA ILE A 188 -28.08 -7.01 -33.99
C ILE A 188 -28.16 -6.49 -35.43
N LYS A 189 -29.31 -6.67 -36.08
CA LYS A 189 -29.67 -6.11 -37.39
C LYS A 189 -30.86 -5.18 -37.25
N ALA A 190 -30.81 -4.07 -37.97
CA ALA A 190 -31.96 -3.18 -38.15
C ALA A 190 -32.75 -3.62 -39.38
N GLU A 191 -33.99 -4.08 -39.19
CA GLU A 191 -34.93 -4.44 -40.25
C GLU A 191 -36.04 -3.40 -40.37
N GLN A 192 -36.33 -2.97 -41.60
CA GLN A 192 -37.46 -2.08 -41.84
C GLN A 192 -38.74 -2.91 -41.98
N LYS A 193 -39.67 -2.80 -41.02
CA LYS A 193 -41.02 -3.40 -41.08
C LYS A 193 -42.08 -2.30 -41.14
N GLY A 194 -42.56 -2.04 -42.34
CA GLY A 194 -43.55 -0.99 -42.60
C GLY A 194 -42.95 0.41 -42.39
N ARG A 195 -43.47 1.16 -41.41
CA ARG A 195 -42.98 2.52 -41.07
C ARG A 195 -41.97 2.54 -39.92
N HIS A 196 -41.67 1.39 -39.32
CA HIS A 196 -40.80 1.29 -38.15
C HIS A 196 -39.53 0.49 -38.47
N VAL A 197 -38.43 0.88 -37.82
CA VAL A 197 -37.20 0.10 -37.76
C VAL A 197 -37.29 -0.81 -36.54
N ILE A 198 -37.10 -2.10 -36.75
CA ILE A 198 -37.10 -3.13 -35.71
C ILE A 198 -35.69 -3.72 -35.63
N PHE A 199 -35.13 -3.76 -34.44
CA PHE A 199 -33.87 -4.41 -34.15
C PHE A 199 -34.12 -5.88 -33.82
N VAL A 200 -33.38 -6.78 -34.45
CA VAL A 200 -33.42 -8.24 -34.27
C VAL A 200 -32.00 -8.77 -34.07
N LEU A 201 -31.81 -9.88 -33.37
CA LEU A 201 -30.48 -10.50 -33.22
C LEU A 201 -29.97 -11.01 -34.58
N THR A 202 -28.65 -10.91 -34.79
CA THR A 202 -27.97 -11.36 -36.01
C THR A 202 -27.69 -12.84 -35.99
#